data_AF-A0A1H5YGH7-F1
#
_entry.id   AF-A0A1H5YGH7-F1
#
_cell.length_a   1.000
_cell.length_b   1.000
_cell.length_c   1.000
_cell.angle_alpha   90.00
_cell.angle_beta   90.00
_cell.angle_gamma   90.00
#
_symmetry.space_group_name_H-M   'P 1'
#
loop_
_entity.id
_entity.type
_entity.pdbx_description
1 polymer ?
#
loop_
_entity_poly.entity_id
_entity_poly.type
_entity_poly.pdbx_seq_one_letter_code
_entity_poly.pdbx_strand_id
1 'polypeptide(L)'
;MSAPAQHPPFHAAHLAAGARIVDFAGRDMPVNCDSQIDEHHAVLPDAAIFDVSRMNVFTTAGEGGTTSSSFSPMPEKSIASTRLPLSAQTGEEAEVEARGKRQKARTTRLPFVRNGKPLI
;
A
#
# COMPACT_ATOMS: atom_id res chain seq x y z
N MET A 1 -18.01 -17.34 34.51
CA MET A 1 -18.17 -18.04 33.22
C MET A 1 -18.27 -16.95 32.16
N SER A 2 -17.26 -16.80 31.29
CA SER A 2 -17.24 -15.73 30.29
C SER A 2 -18.36 -15.97 29.26
N ALA A 3 -19.00 -14.89 28.80
CA ALA A 3 -20.04 -14.96 27.77
C ALA A 3 -19.47 -15.55 26.47
N PRO A 4 -20.29 -16.25 25.64
CA PRO A 4 -19.82 -16.77 24.36
C PRO A 4 -19.35 -15.60 23.47
N ALA A 5 -18.16 -15.74 22.90
CA ALA A 5 -17.59 -14.73 22.02
C ALA A 5 -18.49 -14.52 20.79
N GLN A 6 -18.72 -13.26 20.42
CA GLN A 6 -19.60 -12.93 19.31
C GLN A 6 -18.85 -13.08 17.98
N HIS A 7 -19.44 -13.83 17.04
CA HIS A 7 -18.85 -14.05 15.71
C HIS A 7 -18.78 -12.75 14.87
N PRO A 8 -17.70 -12.53 14.10
CA PRO A 8 -17.59 -11.41 13.18
C PRO A 8 -18.49 -11.63 11.94
N PRO A 9 -18.87 -10.55 11.22
CA PRO A 9 -19.44 -10.67 9.89
C PRO A 9 -18.52 -11.53 8.99
N PHE A 10 -19.13 -12.40 8.16
CA PHE A 10 -18.41 -13.36 7.33
C PHE A 10 -17.54 -14.38 8.09
N HIS A 11 -17.87 -14.74 9.33
CA HIS A 11 -17.15 -15.74 10.13
C HIS A 11 -16.88 -17.05 9.36
N ALA A 12 -17.88 -17.58 8.64
CA ALA A 12 -17.73 -18.79 7.83
C ALA A 12 -16.69 -18.62 6.69
N ALA A 13 -16.60 -17.44 6.08
CA ALA A 13 -15.62 -17.16 5.04
C ALA A 13 -14.19 -17.08 5.61
N HIS A 14 -14.03 -16.50 6.80
CA HIS A 14 -12.74 -16.49 7.49
C HIS A 14 -12.29 -17.91 7.85
N LEU A 15 -13.19 -18.75 8.37
CA LEU A 15 -12.88 -20.16 8.64
C LEU A 15 -12.51 -20.92 7.37
N ALA A 16 -13.23 -20.71 6.27
CA ALA A 16 -12.94 -21.32 4.97
C ALA A 16 -11.61 -20.84 4.37
N ALA A 17 -11.21 -19.60 4.66
CA ALA A 17 -9.92 -19.03 4.27
C ALA A 17 -8.76 -19.46 5.16
N GLY A 18 -8.97 -20.38 6.12
CA GLY A 18 -7.90 -20.86 7.02
C GLY A 18 -7.66 -19.97 8.25
N ALA A 19 -8.57 -19.04 8.56
CA ALA A 19 -8.28 -18.02 9.53
C ALA A 19 -8.15 -18.52 10.97
N ARG A 20 -7.06 -18.13 11.62
CA ARG A 20 -6.88 -18.29 13.08
C ARG A 20 -7.77 -17.28 13.80
N ILE A 21 -8.86 -17.79 14.39
CA ILE A 21 -9.76 -17.01 15.24
C ILE A 21 -9.26 -17.02 16.70
N VAL A 22 -9.25 -15.86 17.35
CA VAL A 22 -8.98 -15.72 18.79
C VAL A 22 -10.09 -14.91 19.45
N ASP A 23 -10.35 -15.18 20.73
CA ASP A 23 -11.20 -14.31 21.55
C ASP A 23 -10.43 -13.02 21.87
N PHE A 24 -10.94 -11.90 21.37
CA PHE A 24 -10.44 -10.57 21.68
C PHE A 24 -11.59 -9.69 22.14
N ALA A 25 -11.56 -9.31 23.42
CA ALA A 25 -12.58 -8.48 24.06
C ALA A 25 -14.01 -9.06 23.94
N GLY A 26 -14.17 -10.38 24.04
CA GLY A 26 -15.47 -11.06 23.97
C GLY A 26 -16.01 -11.18 22.53
N ARG A 27 -15.14 -11.04 21.53
CA ARG A 27 -15.47 -11.18 20.11
C ARG A 27 -14.45 -12.06 19.44
N ASP A 28 -14.94 -12.88 18.52
CA ASP A 28 -14.09 -13.68 17.66
C ASP A 28 -13.42 -12.78 16.63
N MET A 29 -12.08 -12.77 16.63
CA MET A 29 -11.29 -11.94 15.75
C MET A 29 -10.36 -12.81 14.89
N PRO A 30 -10.44 -12.74 13.54
CA PRO A 30 -9.50 -13.40 12.65
C PRO A 30 -8.17 -12.64 12.65
N VAL A 31 -7.07 -13.31 13.01
CA VAL A 31 -5.73 -12.67 13.12
C VAL A 31 -4.84 -13.01 11.93
N ASN A 32 -4.98 -14.21 11.37
CA ASN A 32 -4.18 -14.71 10.27
C ASN A 32 -5.10 -15.52 9.37
N CYS A 33 -5.37 -15.10 8.14
CA CYS A 33 -6.14 -15.91 7.19
C CYS A 33 -5.21 -16.93 6.51
N ASP A 34 -4.05 -16.47 6.05
CA ASP A 34 -3.08 -17.35 5.37
C ASP A 34 -1.64 -16.89 5.68
N SER A 35 -0.95 -16.28 4.72
CA SER A 35 0.40 -15.74 4.85
C SER A 35 0.38 -14.21 4.94
N GLN A 36 0.81 -13.67 6.09
CA GLN A 36 0.99 -12.21 6.26
C GLN A 36 2.00 -11.62 5.27
N ILE A 37 2.95 -12.43 4.79
CA ILE A 37 3.97 -12.01 3.83
C ILE A 37 3.36 -11.89 2.44
N ASP A 38 2.58 -12.87 2.01
CA ASP A 38 1.95 -12.85 0.68
C ASP A 38 0.86 -11.79 0.60
N GLU A 39 0.07 -11.62 1.67
CA GLU A 39 -0.87 -10.51 1.81
C GLU A 39 -0.15 -9.15 1.70
N HIS A 40 0.97 -8.99 2.40
CA HIS A 40 1.79 -7.77 2.33
C HIS A 40 2.33 -7.53 0.91
N HIS A 41 2.81 -8.56 0.22
CA HIS A 41 3.29 -8.44 -1.16
C HIS A 41 2.18 -8.09 -2.15
N ALA A 42 0.94 -8.52 -1.91
CA ALA A 42 -0.20 -8.20 -2.76
C ALA A 42 -0.64 -6.73 -2.64
N VAL A 43 -0.47 -6.09 -1.48
CA VAL A 43 -0.88 -4.69 -1.26
C VAL A 43 0.20 -3.66 -1.57
N LEU A 44 1.47 -4.07 -1.72
CA LEU A 44 2.62 -3.18 -1.89
C LEU A 44 3.36 -3.23 -3.25
N PRO A 45 2.74 -3.57 -4.41
CA PRO A 45 3.50 -3.76 -5.64
C PRO A 45 4.15 -2.46 -6.15
N ASP A 46 3.47 -1.32 -6.04
CA ASP A 46 3.88 -0.08 -6.71
C ASP A 46 3.83 1.14 -5.78
N ALA A 47 4.97 1.80 -5.61
CA ALA A 47 5.09 3.10 -4.95
C ALA A 47 5.72 4.10 -5.91
N ALA A 48 5.40 5.39 -5.76
CA ALA A 48 5.69 6.39 -6.78
C ALA A 48 6.52 7.53 -6.15
N ILE A 49 7.70 7.84 -6.68
CA ILE A 49 8.72 8.63 -5.98
C ILE A 49 8.38 10.16 -5.95
N PHE A 50 7.60 10.73 -5.00
CA PHE A 50 7.33 12.20 -4.99
C PHE A 50 7.42 12.98 -3.66
N ASP A 51 7.56 14.30 -3.82
CA ASP A 51 7.50 15.32 -2.76
C ASP A 51 6.07 15.73 -2.45
N VAL A 52 5.83 15.98 -1.17
CA VAL A 52 4.66 16.55 -0.51
C VAL A 52 3.29 15.83 -0.62
N SER A 53 2.52 15.97 0.47
CA SER A 53 1.34 15.17 0.83
C SER A 53 0.03 15.65 0.18
N ARG A 54 -0.94 14.72 0.01
CA ARG A 54 -2.29 14.93 -0.56
C ARG A 54 -2.35 15.46 -2.00
N MET A 55 -1.42 15.02 -2.84
CA MET A 55 -1.40 15.40 -4.25
C MET A 55 -2.15 14.39 -5.12
N ASN A 56 -2.68 14.90 -6.23
CA ASN A 56 -3.27 14.10 -7.29
C ASN A 56 -2.15 13.61 -8.20
N VAL A 57 -2.17 12.32 -8.51
CA VAL A 57 -1.22 11.64 -9.37
C VAL A 57 -1.96 11.20 -10.62
N PHE A 58 -1.48 11.64 -11.78
CA PHE A 58 -2.03 11.31 -13.08
C PHE A 58 -1.10 10.31 -13.76
N THR A 59 -1.66 9.21 -14.26
CA THR A 59 -0.96 8.20 -15.07
C THR A 59 -1.77 7.95 -16.35
N THR A 60 -1.19 7.26 -17.33
CA THR A 60 -1.96 6.85 -18.51
C THR A 60 -3.07 5.86 -18.16
N ALA A 61 -2.90 5.10 -17.07
CA ALA A 61 -3.88 4.17 -16.55
C ALA A 61 -5.02 4.81 -15.73
N GLY A 62 -4.87 6.08 -15.33
CA GLY A 62 -5.87 6.82 -14.56
C GLY A 62 -5.26 7.64 -13.43
N GLU A 63 -6.13 8.18 -12.58
CA GLU A 63 -5.76 9.07 -11.48
C GLU A 63 -5.68 8.33 -10.14
N GLY A 64 -4.75 8.76 -9.29
CA GLY A 64 -4.55 8.27 -7.93
C GLY A 64 -4.30 9.39 -6.95
N GLY A 65 -4.39 9.07 -5.65
CA GLY A 65 -4.10 10.00 -4.57
C GLY A 65 -2.91 9.55 -3.74
N THR A 66 -2.01 10.47 -3.43
CA THR A 66 -0.86 10.21 -2.54
C THR A 66 -1.36 9.95 -1.11
N THR A 67 -0.98 8.82 -0.52
CA THR A 67 -1.30 8.45 0.87
C THR A 67 -0.22 8.86 1.86
N SER A 68 1.06 8.72 1.48
CA SER A 68 2.22 9.14 2.28
C SER A 68 3.33 9.69 1.38
N SER A 69 4.15 10.59 1.92
CA SER A 69 5.26 11.22 1.19
C SER A 69 6.41 11.55 2.14
N SER A 70 7.65 11.41 1.70
CA SER A 70 8.86 11.78 2.46
C SER A 70 10.04 12.06 1.54
N PHE A 71 11.11 12.69 2.02
CA PHE A 71 12.36 12.79 1.28
C PHE A 71 13.26 11.59 1.59
N SER A 72 13.80 10.93 0.55
CA SER A 72 14.75 9.82 0.73
C SER A 72 16.18 10.30 0.45
N PRO A 73 17.07 10.30 1.45
CA PRO A 73 18.45 10.78 1.28
C PRO A 73 19.32 9.85 0.44
N MET A 74 19.01 8.55 0.37
CA MET A 74 19.82 7.60 -0.42
C MET A 74 19.72 7.83 -1.93
N PRO A 75 18.52 7.93 -2.54
CA PRO A 75 18.38 8.32 -3.93
C PRO A 75 18.35 9.85 -4.14
N GLU A 76 18.48 10.66 -3.08
CA GLU A 76 18.29 12.13 -3.08
C GLU A 76 17.01 12.58 -3.82
N LYS A 77 15.95 11.80 -3.67
CA LYS A 77 14.66 11.99 -4.34
C LYS A 77 13.55 11.98 -3.30
N SER A 78 12.57 12.86 -3.50
CA SER A 78 11.33 12.79 -2.74
C SER A 78 10.52 11.58 -3.17
N ILE A 79 9.97 10.82 -2.23
CA ILE A 79 9.26 9.55 -2.43
C ILE A 79 7.82 9.61 -1.88
N ALA A 80 6.88 8.95 -2.55
CA ALA A 80 5.50 8.86 -2.13
C ALA A 80 4.91 7.45 -2.32
N SER A 81 3.87 7.14 -1.55
CA SER A 81 3.02 5.98 -1.79
C SER A 81 1.69 6.49 -2.32
N THR A 82 1.23 5.90 -3.42
CA THR A 82 0.02 6.32 -4.12
C THR A 82 -0.77 5.09 -4.49
N ARG A 83 -2.09 5.11 -4.29
CA ARG A 83 -2.96 4.07 -4.87
C ARG A 83 -3.22 4.42 -6.32
N LEU A 84 -2.80 3.54 -7.23
CA LEU A 84 -3.06 3.65 -8.66
C LEU A 84 -4.02 2.54 -9.10
N PRO A 85 -4.70 2.71 -10.25
CA PRO A 85 -5.47 1.65 -10.89
C PRO A 85 -4.60 0.41 -11.17
N LEU A 86 -5.19 -0.79 -11.13
CA LEU A 86 -4.49 -2.05 -11.41
C LEU A 86 -3.87 -2.14 -12.81
N SER A 87 -4.32 -1.28 -13.74
CA SER A 87 -3.77 -1.14 -15.08
C SER A 87 -2.50 -0.31 -15.15
N ALA A 88 -2.11 0.38 -14.07
CA ALA A 88 -0.88 1.17 -14.03
C ALA A 88 0.34 0.26 -14.03
N GLN A 89 1.35 0.60 -14.83
CA GLN A 89 2.55 -0.21 -14.97
C GLN A 89 3.70 0.36 -14.15
N THR A 90 4.52 -0.51 -13.57
CA THR A 90 5.78 -0.11 -12.95
C THR A 90 6.74 0.48 -14.00
N GLY A 91 7.35 1.63 -13.70
CA GLY A 91 8.30 2.32 -14.59
C GLY A 91 7.64 3.31 -15.54
N GLU A 92 6.31 3.40 -15.55
CA GLU A 92 5.55 4.37 -16.33
C GLU A 92 5.80 5.81 -15.85
N GLU A 93 5.76 6.75 -16.79
CA GLU A 93 5.70 8.17 -16.46
C GLU A 93 4.35 8.52 -15.84
N ALA A 94 4.41 9.28 -14.76
CA ALA A 94 3.27 9.89 -14.10
C ALA A 94 3.46 11.41 -14.07
N GLU A 95 2.39 12.12 -13.73
CA GLU A 95 2.43 13.54 -13.39
C GLU A 95 1.83 13.73 -12.01
N VAL A 96 2.42 14.59 -11.19
CA VAL A 96 1.89 14.91 -9.86
C VAL A 96 1.62 16.39 -9.77
N GLU A 97 0.43 16.76 -9.30
CA GLU A 97 0.10 18.16 -9.07
C GLU A 97 0.56 18.61 -7.68
N ALA A 98 1.63 19.39 -7.67
CA ALA A 98 2.24 19.94 -6.48
C ALA A 98 2.21 21.47 -6.52
N ARG A 99 1.52 22.10 -5.55
CA ARG A 99 1.42 23.58 -5.45
C ARG A 99 0.93 24.22 -6.75
N GLY A 100 -0.05 23.60 -7.41
CA GLY A 100 -0.63 24.08 -8.69
C GLY A 100 0.29 23.88 -9.91
N LYS A 101 1.36 23.09 -9.79
CA LYS A 101 2.25 22.75 -10.91
C LYS A 101 2.30 21.23 -11.09
N ARG A 102 2.23 20.79 -12.34
CA ARG A 102 2.49 19.39 -12.68
C ARG A 102 3.98 19.12 -12.69
N GLN A 103 4.41 18.14 -11.90
CA GLN A 103 5.77 17.66 -11.83
C GLN A 103 5.85 16.26 -12.43
N LYS A 104 6.93 16.00 -13.18
CA LYS A 104 7.15 14.70 -13.79
C LYS A 104 7.53 13.66 -12.75
N ALA A 105 7.02 12.47 -12.99
CA ALA A 105 7.02 11.40 -12.02
C ALA A 105 7.28 10.04 -12.69
N ARG A 106 7.85 9.09 -11.96
CA ARG A 106 7.97 7.69 -12.38
C ARG A 106 7.43 6.75 -11.30
N THR A 107 6.60 5.80 -11.69
CA THR A 107 6.19 4.68 -10.83
C THR A 107 7.37 3.73 -10.66
N THR A 108 7.57 3.17 -9.46
CA THR A 108 8.65 2.20 -9.23
C THR A 108 8.16 1.06 -8.36
N ARG A 109 8.84 -0.08 -8.49
CA ARG A 109 8.62 -1.20 -7.59
C ARG A 109 9.31 -0.93 -6.26
N LEU A 110 8.71 -1.41 -5.19
CA LEU A 110 9.41 -1.59 -3.92
C LEU A 110 10.21 -2.90 -3.91
N PRO A 111 11.37 -2.95 -3.23
CA PRO A 111 12.05 -1.84 -2.56
C PRO A 111 12.82 -0.95 -3.56
N PHE A 112 12.85 0.37 -3.34
CA PHE A 112 13.63 1.31 -4.18
C PHE A 112 15.06 1.56 -3.64
N VAL A 113 15.37 1.08 -2.43
CA VAL A 113 16.72 1.04 -1.85
C VAL A 113 16.95 -0.34 -1.24
N ARG A 114 18.13 -0.92 -1.48
CA ARG A 114 18.54 -2.18 -0.84
C ARG A 114 20.00 -2.08 -0.39
N ASN A 115 20.27 -2.45 0.85
CA ASN A 115 21.62 -2.39 1.45
C ASN A 115 22.28 -1.00 1.28
N GLY A 116 21.50 0.07 1.45
CA GLY A 116 21.96 1.46 1.31
C GLY A 116 22.18 1.93 -0.14
N LYS A 117 21.91 1.10 -1.15
CA LYS A 117 22.07 1.46 -2.57
C LYS A 117 20.72 1.73 -3.23
N PRO A 118 20.58 2.85 -3.98
CA PRO A 118 19.40 3.11 -4.81
C PRO A 118 19.25 2.05 -5.90
N LEU A 119 18.01 1.67 -6.20
CA LEU A 119 17.64 0.75 -7.29
C LEU A 119 16.96 1.48 -8.47
N ILE A 120 16.94 2.82 -8.46
CA ILE A 120 16.07 3.68 -9.27
C ILE A 120 16.74 4.92 -9.86
#